data_AF-A0A535AYW2-F1
#
_entry.id   AF-A0A535AYW2-F1
#
_cell.length_a   1.000
_cell.length_b   1.000
_cell.length_c   1.000
_cell.angle_alpha   90.00
_cell.angle_beta   90.00
_cell.angle_gamma   90.00
#
_symmetry.space_group_name_H-M   'P 1'
#
loop_
_entity.id
_entity.type
_entity.pdbx_description
1 polymer ?
#
loop_
_entity_poly.entity_id
_entity_poly.type
_entity_poly.pdbx_seq_one_letter_code
_entity_poly.pdbx_strand_id
1 'polypeptide(L)'
;MLESALHWGEIVGGLVLLLVVLYDLFQSVVLPRPAINKLATVRYLVRGLYWMWRWVGNRMSSIPRRERWLASYGPVGVLAIFIAWGLALVLAYGLIIDGVRDEMRPVPESFGTSVYFSASTLVPLSYGDFVPEGVPARVATIAESATGVILAALAITLLFSLYESFQRREELVVTLDAFAGAPPSGVQMLETAASHGMPEELVKTFDDWRQWAAAVLESHLAYPMLVFFRSSHDNEAWLNSFGAVMDAAILVMSTVEDKSEGPAKLMYRVGNHLVEDLSWYFRRWTPRSDSPVIERFEFDEAWARLKKAGYHCKPAEEAWPTFARFRSTYASPINGLARALVIIPAEWIGDRSYLPHRQREQRRGLRRKRRTRED
;
A
#
# COMPACT_ATOMS: atom_id res chain seq x y z
N MET A 1 -23.50 -40.57 -25.49
CA MET A 1 -23.58 -39.24 -26.15
C MET A 1 -23.72 -38.11 -25.15
N LEU A 2 -24.71 -38.14 -24.25
CA LEU A 2 -24.85 -37.13 -23.19
C LEU A 2 -23.70 -37.19 -22.16
N GLU A 3 -23.35 -38.38 -21.66
CA GLU A 3 -22.22 -38.56 -20.72
C GLU A 3 -20.88 -38.15 -21.34
N SER A 4 -20.60 -38.58 -22.57
CA SER A 4 -19.41 -38.16 -23.32
C SER A 4 -19.34 -36.65 -23.54
N ALA A 5 -20.47 -35.98 -23.79
CA ALA A 5 -20.49 -34.52 -23.95
C ALA A 5 -20.26 -33.78 -22.62
N LEU A 6 -20.71 -34.36 -21.50
CA LEU A 6 -20.47 -33.84 -20.15
C LEU A 6 -18.99 -33.90 -19.79
N HIS A 7 -18.33 -35.06 -20.02
CA HIS A 7 -16.90 -35.24 -19.76
C HIS A 7 -16.05 -34.24 -20.56
N TRP A 8 -16.36 -34.05 -21.85
CA TRP A 8 -15.69 -33.04 -22.67
C TRP A 8 -15.93 -31.61 -22.18
N GLY A 9 -17.14 -31.31 -21.69
CA GLY A 9 -17.46 -30.02 -21.08
C GLY A 9 -16.66 -29.73 -19.82
N GLU A 10 -16.48 -30.73 -18.96
CA GLU A 10 -15.67 -30.64 -17.73
C GLU A 10 -14.20 -30.40 -18.04
N ILE A 11 -13.63 -31.16 -18.98
CA ILE A 11 -12.22 -30.99 -19.42
C ILE A 11 -12.00 -29.57 -19.96
N VAL A 12 -12.88 -29.11 -20.87
CA VAL A 12 -12.75 -27.78 -21.47
C VAL A 12 -12.94 -26.69 -20.41
N GLY A 13 -13.93 -26.82 -19.53
CA GLY A 13 -14.17 -25.88 -18.43
C GLY A 13 -12.98 -25.80 -17.47
N GLY A 14 -12.42 -26.94 -17.09
CA GLY A 14 -11.23 -27.04 -16.26
C GLY A 14 -10.00 -26.44 -16.92
N LEU A 15 -9.77 -26.71 -18.21
CA LEU A 15 -8.65 -26.14 -18.97
C LEU A 15 -8.76 -24.61 -19.08
N VAL A 16 -9.95 -24.08 -19.37
CA VAL A 16 -10.19 -22.63 -19.45
C VAL A 16 -9.93 -21.98 -18.08
N LEU A 17 -10.45 -22.57 -17.00
CA LEU A 17 -10.21 -22.06 -15.65
C LEU A 17 -8.72 -22.11 -15.29
N LEU A 18 -8.03 -23.21 -15.59
CA LEU A 18 -6.60 -23.37 -15.37
C LEU A 18 -5.80 -22.27 -16.08
N LEU A 19 -6.06 -22.04 -17.37
CA LEU A 19 -5.37 -21.00 -18.14
C LEU A 19 -5.64 -19.59 -17.59
N VAL A 20 -6.88 -19.30 -17.17
CA VAL A 20 -7.23 -18.02 -16.54
C VAL A 20 -6.46 -17.82 -15.24
N VAL A 21 -6.38 -18.85 -14.38
CA VAL A 21 -5.68 -18.76 -13.09
C VAL A 21 -4.17 -18.64 -13.27
N LEU A 22 -3.57 -19.44 -14.16
CA LEU A 22 -2.14 -19.35 -14.48
C LEU A 22 -1.79 -17.99 -15.09
N TYR A 23 -2.65 -17.45 -15.95
CA TYR A 23 -2.47 -16.11 -16.50
C TYR A 23 -2.54 -15.04 -15.42
N ASP A 24 -3.53 -15.11 -14.52
CA ASP A 24 -3.70 -14.16 -13.40
C ASP A 24 -2.50 -14.20 -12.44
N LEU A 25 -2.01 -15.41 -12.11
CA LEU A 25 -0.82 -15.63 -11.30
C LEU A 25 0.45 -15.08 -11.97
N PHE A 26 0.65 -15.38 -13.26
CA PHE A 26 1.79 -14.86 -14.02
C PHE A 26 1.79 -13.33 -14.08
N GLN A 27 0.63 -12.72 -14.31
CA GLN A 27 0.50 -11.25 -14.33
C GLN A 27 0.74 -10.62 -12.95
N SER A 28 0.36 -11.29 -11.87
CA SER A 28 0.41 -10.73 -10.51
C SER A 28 1.75 -10.92 -9.82
N VAL A 29 2.48 -12.00 -10.11
CA VAL A 29 3.72 -12.36 -9.41
C VAL A 29 4.96 -12.27 -10.29
N VAL A 30 4.86 -12.67 -11.56
CA VAL A 30 6.04 -12.83 -12.43
C VAL A 30 6.35 -11.56 -13.21
N LEU A 31 5.32 -10.79 -13.61
CA LEU A 31 5.54 -9.58 -14.40
C LEU A 31 5.89 -8.37 -13.51
N PRO A 32 7.03 -7.68 -13.78
CA PRO A 32 7.48 -6.57 -12.95
C PRO A 32 6.64 -5.30 -13.06
N ARG A 33 5.77 -5.18 -14.06
CA ARG A 33 4.87 -4.03 -14.23
C ARG A 33 3.41 -4.48 -14.22
N PRO A 34 2.57 -3.94 -13.31
CA PRO A 34 1.14 -4.17 -13.40
C PRO A 34 0.62 -3.53 -14.68
N ALA A 35 0.09 -4.35 -15.56
CA ALA A 35 -0.74 -3.84 -16.64
C ALA A 35 -2.09 -3.42 -16.02
N ILE A 36 -2.37 -2.12 -16.01
CA ILE A 36 -3.57 -1.55 -15.37
C ILE A 36 -4.89 -2.05 -15.98
N ASN A 37 -4.86 -2.69 -17.16
CA ASN A 37 -6.05 -3.10 -17.90
C ASN A 37 -6.11 -4.62 -18.25
N LYS A 38 -5.44 -5.49 -17.51
CA LYS A 38 -5.51 -6.95 -17.74
C LYS A 38 -6.42 -7.64 -16.71
N LEU A 39 -6.95 -8.81 -17.08
CA LEU A 39 -7.79 -9.69 -16.26
C LEU A 39 -7.02 -10.10 -14.99
N ALA A 40 -7.07 -9.24 -13.97
CA ALA A 40 -6.51 -9.47 -12.65
C ALA A 40 -7.69 -9.69 -11.69
N THR A 41 -8.28 -10.88 -11.72
CA THR A 41 -9.43 -11.27 -10.89
C THR A 41 -9.10 -11.06 -9.41
N VAL A 42 -7.85 -11.29 -9.02
CA VAL A 42 -7.31 -11.04 -7.69
C VAL A 42 -7.50 -9.58 -7.23
N ARG A 43 -7.48 -8.60 -8.13
CA ARG A 43 -7.70 -7.19 -7.78
C ARG A 43 -9.09 -6.96 -7.18
N TYR A 44 -10.10 -7.69 -7.64
CA TYR A 44 -11.45 -7.60 -7.09
C TYR A 44 -11.53 -8.24 -5.71
N LEU A 45 -10.85 -9.38 -5.52
CA LEU A 45 -10.73 -10.03 -4.22
C LEU A 45 -10.09 -9.10 -3.18
N VAL A 46 -8.94 -8.51 -3.52
CA VAL A 46 -8.21 -7.55 -2.67
C VAL A 46 -9.10 -6.35 -2.34
N ARG A 47 -9.72 -5.72 -3.35
CA ARG A 47 -10.59 -4.55 -3.11
C ARG A 47 -11.82 -4.88 -2.26
N GLY A 48 -12.45 -6.03 -2.50
CA GLY A 48 -13.61 -6.50 -1.73
C GLY A 48 -13.24 -6.79 -0.27
N LEU A 49 -12.14 -7.52 -0.07
CA LEU A 49 -11.59 -7.83 1.24
C LEU A 49 -11.24 -6.54 1.99
N TYR A 50 -10.58 -5.58 1.33
CA TYR A 50 -10.23 -4.30 1.93
C TYR A 50 -11.46 -3.48 2.31
N TRP A 51 -12.48 -3.45 1.45
CA TRP A 51 -13.72 -2.75 1.74
C TRP A 51 -14.39 -3.29 3.01
N MET A 52 -14.43 -4.62 3.17
CA MET A 52 -14.92 -5.26 4.39
C MET A 52 -14.03 -4.92 5.60
N TRP A 53 -12.71 -5.03 5.47
CA TRP A 53 -11.76 -4.68 6.55
C TRP A 53 -11.94 -3.23 7.02
N ARG A 54 -12.04 -2.30 6.07
CA ARG A 54 -12.27 -0.87 6.34
C ARG A 54 -13.63 -0.62 7.00
N TRP A 55 -14.67 -1.32 6.56
CA TRP A 55 -16.01 -1.22 7.14
C TRP A 55 -16.06 -1.68 8.60
N VAL A 56 -15.36 -2.76 8.94
CA VAL A 56 -15.20 -3.24 10.32
C VAL A 56 -14.34 -2.25 11.13
N GLY A 57 -13.19 -1.84 10.60
CA GLY A 57 -12.28 -0.91 11.26
C GLY A 57 -12.93 0.43 11.61
N ASN A 58 -13.75 0.97 10.71
CA ASN A 58 -14.46 2.24 10.94
C ASN A 58 -15.54 2.16 12.04
N ARG A 59 -15.98 0.96 12.44
CA ARG A 59 -16.89 0.77 13.59
C ARG A 59 -16.16 0.69 14.93
N MET A 60 -14.84 0.58 14.92
CA MET A 60 -14.05 0.53 16.14
C MET A 60 -13.84 1.94 16.68
N SER A 61 -14.29 2.19 17.91
CA SER A 61 -14.12 3.48 18.59
C SER A 61 -12.70 3.72 19.11
N SER A 62 -11.95 2.65 19.40
CA SER A 62 -10.58 2.73 19.90
C SER A 62 -9.57 2.79 18.76
N ILE A 63 -8.81 3.89 18.69
CA ILE A 63 -7.77 4.11 17.66
C ILE A 63 -6.76 2.94 17.63
N PRO A 64 -6.13 2.51 18.76
CA PRO A 64 -5.16 1.42 18.74
C PRO A 64 -5.74 0.06 18.30
N ARG A 65 -7.05 -0.16 18.46
CA ARG A 65 -7.71 -1.39 17.96
C ARG A 65 -7.93 -1.30 16.45
N ARG A 66 -8.38 -0.15 15.97
CA ARG A 66 -8.57 0.13 14.54
C ARG A 66 -7.26 0.00 13.79
N GLU A 67 -6.18 0.57 14.31
CA GLU A 67 -4.84 0.50 13.72
C GLU A 67 -4.37 -0.96 13.59
N ARG A 68 -4.43 -1.75 14.67
CA ARG A 68 -4.08 -3.19 14.65
C ARG A 68 -4.93 -3.99 13.67
N TRP A 69 -6.24 -3.72 13.59
CA TRP A 69 -7.13 -4.39 12.65
C TRP A 69 -6.80 -4.07 11.19
N LEU A 70 -6.51 -2.81 10.88
CA LEU A 70 -6.16 -2.40 9.52
C LEU A 70 -4.73 -2.83 9.15
N ALA A 71 -3.82 -2.93 10.12
CA ALA A 71 -2.45 -3.43 9.90
C ALA A 71 -2.43 -4.92 9.53
N SER A 72 -3.38 -5.73 10.01
CA SER A 72 -3.46 -7.16 9.67
C SER A 72 -3.87 -7.42 8.22
N TYR A 73 -4.49 -6.43 7.56
CA TYR A 73 -5.00 -6.59 6.20
C TYR A 73 -3.89 -6.92 5.19
N GLY A 74 -2.73 -6.27 5.28
CA GLY A 74 -1.60 -6.50 4.37
C GLY A 74 -1.22 -7.99 4.30
N PRO A 75 -0.78 -8.58 5.42
CA PRO A 75 -0.43 -10.00 5.50
C PRO A 75 -1.61 -10.94 5.17
N VAL A 76 -2.81 -10.69 5.72
CA VAL A 76 -3.98 -11.54 5.49
C VAL A 76 -4.41 -11.53 4.02
N GLY A 77 -4.36 -10.37 3.37
CA GLY A 77 -4.71 -10.23 1.97
C GLY A 77 -3.77 -11.01 1.06
N VAL A 78 -2.46 -11.00 1.33
CA VAL A 78 -1.49 -11.81 0.57
C VAL A 78 -1.81 -13.30 0.70
N LEU A 79 -2.05 -13.79 1.93
CA LEU A 79 -2.43 -15.18 2.16
C LEU A 79 -3.75 -15.54 1.47
N ALA A 80 -4.75 -14.66 1.52
CA ALA A 80 -6.04 -14.85 0.87
C ALA A 80 -5.92 -14.98 -0.65
N ILE A 81 -4.99 -14.26 -1.28
CA ILE A 81 -4.70 -14.38 -2.72
C ILE A 81 -4.18 -15.77 -3.06
N PHE A 82 -3.19 -16.28 -2.32
CA PHE A 82 -2.64 -17.62 -2.56
C PHE A 82 -3.66 -18.73 -2.29
N ILE A 83 -4.48 -18.59 -1.25
CA ILE A 83 -5.57 -19.53 -0.98
C ILE A 83 -6.58 -19.51 -2.13
N ALA A 84 -6.96 -18.33 -2.63
CA ALA A 84 -7.90 -18.21 -3.74
C ALA A 84 -7.35 -18.85 -5.03
N TRP A 85 -6.07 -18.65 -5.37
CA TRP A 85 -5.44 -19.34 -6.48
C TRP A 85 -5.37 -20.85 -6.27
N GLY A 86 -4.99 -21.30 -5.07
CA GLY A 86 -4.95 -22.73 -4.73
C GLY A 86 -6.32 -23.38 -4.91
N LEU A 87 -7.38 -22.79 -4.36
CA LEU A 87 -8.76 -23.30 -4.51
C LEU A 87 -9.22 -23.28 -5.97
N ALA A 88 -8.87 -22.25 -6.75
CA ALA A 88 -9.22 -22.18 -8.16
C ALA A 88 -8.46 -23.22 -9.00
N LEU A 89 -7.20 -23.51 -8.68
CA LEU A 89 -6.42 -24.58 -9.29
C LEU A 89 -6.97 -25.96 -8.93
N VAL A 90 -7.33 -26.19 -7.65
CA VAL A 90 -8.01 -27.42 -7.22
C VAL A 90 -9.32 -27.61 -7.99
N LEU A 91 -10.09 -26.54 -8.18
CA LEU A 91 -11.33 -26.64 -8.96
C LEU A 91 -11.05 -26.93 -10.44
N ALA A 92 -10.03 -26.28 -11.02
CA ALA A 92 -9.66 -26.47 -12.42
C ALA A 92 -9.16 -27.89 -12.72
N TYR A 93 -8.23 -28.40 -11.91
CA TYR A 93 -7.74 -29.76 -12.02
C TYR A 93 -8.81 -30.78 -11.62
N GLY A 94 -9.62 -30.51 -10.59
CA GLY A 94 -10.77 -31.33 -10.23
C GLY A 94 -11.74 -31.56 -11.40
N LEU A 95 -12.04 -30.51 -12.19
CA LEU A 95 -12.85 -30.62 -13.42
C LEU A 95 -12.14 -31.45 -14.50
N ILE A 96 -10.84 -31.27 -14.71
CA ILE A 96 -10.07 -32.04 -15.69
C ILE A 96 -10.06 -33.53 -15.30
N ILE A 97 -9.80 -33.82 -14.03
CA ILE A 97 -9.74 -35.17 -13.47
C ILE A 97 -11.12 -35.84 -13.52
N ASP A 98 -12.20 -35.13 -13.22
CA ASP A 98 -13.56 -35.69 -13.30
C ASP A 98 -13.92 -36.08 -14.74
N GLY A 99 -13.55 -35.25 -15.72
CA GLY A 99 -13.77 -35.57 -17.12
C GLY A 99 -12.92 -36.73 -17.67
N VAL A 100 -11.83 -37.09 -17.00
CA VAL A 100 -11.00 -38.28 -17.31
C VAL A 100 -11.08 -39.36 -16.22
N ARG A 101 -12.13 -39.34 -15.38
CA ARG A 101 -12.26 -40.22 -14.19
C ARG A 101 -12.18 -41.71 -14.49
N ASP A 102 -12.58 -42.13 -15.70
CA ASP A 102 -12.56 -43.53 -16.15
C ASP A 102 -11.12 -44.07 -16.28
N GLU A 103 -10.13 -43.17 -16.36
CA GLU A 103 -8.70 -43.47 -16.42
C GLU A 103 -8.05 -43.58 -15.02
N MET A 104 -8.85 -43.54 -13.95
CA MET A 104 -8.40 -43.67 -12.56
C MET A 104 -8.92 -44.94 -11.89
N ARG A 105 -8.15 -45.47 -10.94
CA ARG A 105 -8.56 -46.62 -10.11
C ARG A 105 -8.45 -46.32 -8.60
N PRO A 106 -9.53 -46.54 -7.82
CA PRO A 106 -10.90 -46.76 -8.27
C PRO A 106 -11.42 -45.53 -9.05
N VAL A 107 -12.46 -45.71 -9.87
CA VAL A 107 -13.08 -44.59 -10.59
C VAL A 107 -13.76 -43.68 -9.56
N PRO A 108 -13.47 -42.36 -9.54
CA PRO A 108 -14.17 -41.40 -8.68
C PRO A 108 -15.70 -41.51 -8.80
N GLU A 109 -16.37 -41.68 -7.66
CA GLU A 109 -17.83 -41.84 -7.61
C GLU A 109 -18.58 -40.51 -7.82
N SER A 110 -17.93 -39.38 -7.53
CA SER A 110 -18.53 -38.05 -7.60
C SER A 110 -17.50 -36.97 -7.92
N PHE A 111 -17.97 -35.83 -8.43
CA PHE A 111 -17.15 -34.63 -8.61
C PHE A 111 -16.42 -34.21 -7.33
N GLY A 112 -17.06 -34.37 -6.16
CA GLY A 112 -16.43 -34.07 -4.87
C GLY A 112 -15.20 -34.95 -4.59
N THR A 113 -15.22 -36.19 -5.06
CA THR A 113 -14.09 -37.13 -4.98
C THR A 113 -12.94 -36.70 -5.89
N SER A 114 -13.25 -36.24 -7.11
CA SER A 114 -12.26 -35.69 -8.05
C SER A 114 -11.62 -34.40 -7.52
N VAL A 115 -12.41 -33.53 -6.88
CA VAL A 115 -11.92 -32.32 -6.18
C VAL A 115 -11.05 -32.68 -4.97
N TYR A 116 -11.43 -33.70 -4.19
CA TYR A 116 -10.62 -34.19 -3.08
C TYR A 116 -9.27 -34.72 -3.56
N PHE A 117 -9.26 -35.53 -4.62
CA PHE A 117 -8.03 -36.03 -5.24
C PHE A 117 -7.13 -34.88 -5.70
N SER A 118 -7.71 -33.91 -6.42
CA SER A 118 -7.00 -32.70 -6.85
C SER A 118 -6.43 -31.91 -5.67
N ALA A 119 -7.20 -31.67 -4.61
CA ALA A 119 -6.72 -30.99 -3.40
C ALA A 119 -5.51 -31.68 -2.77
N SER A 120 -5.50 -33.01 -2.74
CA SER A 120 -4.40 -33.83 -2.22
C SER A 120 -3.20 -33.96 -3.16
N THR A 121 -3.37 -33.62 -4.44
CA THR A 121 -2.32 -33.67 -5.48
C THR A 121 -1.64 -32.31 -5.63
N LEU A 122 -2.41 -31.22 -5.60
CA LEU A 122 -1.91 -29.86 -5.69
C LEU A 122 -0.99 -29.52 -4.52
N VAL A 123 -1.38 -29.87 -3.30
CA VAL A 123 -0.45 -29.89 -2.16
C VAL A 123 0.08 -31.32 -2.13
N PRO A 124 1.35 -31.62 -2.50
CA PRO A 124 1.85 -32.98 -2.80
C PRO A 124 1.82 -33.95 -1.60
N LEU A 125 0.63 -34.26 -1.10
CA LEU A 125 0.33 -35.12 0.03
C LEU A 125 0.04 -36.54 -0.46
N SER A 126 -0.73 -36.65 -1.54
CA SER A 126 -1.25 -37.85 -2.22
C SER A 126 -1.21 -39.14 -1.38
N TYR A 127 -2.36 -39.52 -0.83
CA TYR A 127 -2.50 -40.69 0.05
C TYR A 127 -2.49 -42.04 -0.70
N GLY A 128 -2.60 -42.03 -2.03
CA GLY A 128 -2.65 -43.24 -2.86
C GLY A 128 -4.01 -43.92 -2.94
N ASP A 129 -5.08 -43.29 -2.43
CA ASP A 129 -6.45 -43.82 -2.48
C ASP A 129 -6.99 -43.90 -3.92
N PHE A 130 -6.50 -43.03 -4.82
CA PHE A 130 -6.81 -43.01 -6.24
C PHE A 130 -5.51 -42.99 -7.05
N VAL A 131 -5.42 -43.87 -8.04
CA VAL A 131 -4.22 -44.02 -8.88
C VAL A 131 -4.57 -43.76 -10.34
N PRO A 132 -3.88 -42.83 -11.02
CA PRO A 132 -4.08 -42.60 -12.45
C PRO A 132 -3.43 -43.73 -13.27
N GLU A 133 -4.23 -44.47 -14.03
CA GLU A 133 -3.76 -45.53 -14.92
C GLU A 133 -3.58 -45.05 -16.36
N GLY A 134 -4.51 -44.24 -16.85
CA GLY A 134 -4.46 -43.69 -18.20
C GLY A 134 -3.43 -42.60 -18.39
N VAL A 135 -2.96 -42.46 -19.64
CA VAL A 135 -2.02 -41.40 -20.02
C VAL A 135 -2.58 -40.00 -19.71
N PRO A 136 -3.84 -39.65 -20.05
CA PRO A 136 -4.38 -38.32 -19.77
C PRO A 136 -4.41 -37.99 -18.27
N ALA A 137 -4.88 -38.93 -17.44
CA ALA A 137 -4.92 -38.77 -15.99
C ALA A 137 -3.51 -38.61 -15.40
N ARG A 138 -2.54 -39.44 -15.83
CA ARG A 138 -1.14 -39.33 -15.36
C ARG A 138 -0.51 -37.98 -15.69
N VAL A 139 -0.72 -37.49 -16.92
CA VAL A 139 -0.20 -36.18 -17.33
C VAL A 139 -0.84 -35.06 -16.50
N ALA A 140 -2.16 -35.10 -16.29
CA ALA A 140 -2.87 -34.12 -15.46
C ALA A 140 -2.35 -34.12 -14.01
N THR A 141 -2.20 -35.29 -13.39
CA THR A 141 -1.67 -35.42 -12.01
C THR A 141 -0.24 -34.89 -11.89
N ILE A 142 0.64 -35.21 -12.84
CA ILE A 142 2.02 -34.70 -12.83
C ILE A 142 2.04 -33.18 -13.01
N ALA A 143 1.27 -32.66 -13.96
CA ALA A 143 1.17 -31.22 -14.21
C ALA A 143 0.60 -30.49 -12.99
N GLU A 144 -0.42 -31.04 -12.34
CA GLU A 144 -1.02 -30.51 -11.12
C GLU A 144 0.00 -30.44 -9.98
N SER A 145 0.71 -31.54 -9.72
CA SER A 145 1.74 -31.59 -8.67
C SER A 145 2.86 -30.57 -8.93
N ALA A 146 3.34 -30.48 -10.17
CA ALA A 146 4.31 -29.46 -10.57
C ALA A 146 3.77 -28.03 -10.38
N THR A 147 2.52 -27.79 -10.74
CA THR A 147 1.86 -26.48 -10.57
C THR A 147 1.77 -26.10 -9.10
N GLY A 148 1.44 -27.04 -8.22
CA GLY A 148 1.39 -26.83 -6.78
C GLY A 148 2.73 -26.45 -6.16
N VAL A 149 3.81 -27.14 -6.57
CA VAL A 149 5.18 -26.81 -6.15
C VAL A 149 5.58 -25.41 -6.63
N ILE A 150 5.27 -25.07 -7.89
CA ILE A 150 5.54 -23.73 -8.45
C ILE A 150 4.76 -22.67 -7.68
N LEU A 151 3.47 -22.89 -7.38
CA LEU A 151 2.65 -21.97 -6.60
C LEU A 151 3.26 -21.73 -5.21
N ALA A 152 3.68 -22.78 -4.51
CA ALA A 152 4.31 -22.67 -3.20
C ALA A 152 5.65 -21.90 -3.26
N ALA A 153 6.50 -22.20 -4.25
CA ALA A 153 7.76 -21.51 -4.46
C ALA A 153 7.57 -20.02 -4.76
N LEU A 154 6.60 -19.69 -5.63
CA LEU A 154 6.23 -18.31 -5.93
C LEU A 154 5.65 -17.60 -4.69
N ALA A 155 4.86 -18.29 -3.87
CA ALA A 155 4.33 -17.73 -2.64
C ALA A 155 5.41 -17.31 -1.65
N ILE A 156 6.36 -18.22 -1.41
CA ILE A 156 7.51 -17.94 -0.53
C ILE A 156 8.36 -16.79 -1.10
N THR A 157 8.65 -16.81 -2.40
CA THR A 157 9.44 -15.78 -3.08
C THR A 157 8.78 -14.41 -3.01
N LEU A 158 7.47 -14.34 -3.24
CA LEU A 158 6.70 -13.10 -3.16
C LEU A 158 6.68 -12.56 -1.73
N LEU A 159 6.48 -13.43 -0.73
CA LEU A 159 6.50 -13.02 0.68
C LEU A 159 7.83 -12.38 1.04
N PHE A 160 8.96 -13.01 0.72
CA PHE A 160 10.29 -12.42 0.98
C PHE A 160 10.46 -11.08 0.26
N SER A 161 10.09 -10.99 -1.02
CA SER A 161 10.19 -9.76 -1.82
C SER A 161 9.33 -8.61 -1.24
N LEU A 162 8.13 -8.93 -0.76
CA LEU A 162 7.23 -7.98 -0.11
C LEU A 162 7.80 -7.48 1.21
N TYR A 163 8.29 -8.38 2.07
CA TYR A 163 8.86 -8.00 3.36
C TYR A 163 10.13 -7.17 3.21
N GLU A 164 11.00 -7.51 2.26
CA GLU A 164 12.20 -6.73 1.97
C GLU A 164 11.83 -5.32 1.48
N SER A 165 10.90 -5.22 0.52
CA SER A 165 10.42 -3.94 -0.01
C SER A 165 9.74 -3.09 1.08
N PHE A 166 8.97 -3.73 1.97
CA PHE A 166 8.36 -3.08 3.11
C PHE A 166 9.41 -2.55 4.09
N GLN A 167 10.41 -3.35 4.46
CA GLN A 167 11.49 -2.92 5.37
C GLN A 167 12.27 -1.73 4.80
N ARG A 168 12.64 -1.77 3.52
CA ARG A 168 13.32 -0.66 2.83
C ARG A 168 12.48 0.63 2.83
N ARG A 169 11.15 0.52 2.71
CA ARG A 169 10.26 1.68 2.83
C ARG A 169 10.26 2.24 4.26
N GLU A 170 10.21 1.38 5.26
CA GLU A 170 10.03 1.82 6.66
C GLU A 170 11.31 2.38 7.28
N GLU A 171 12.50 1.99 6.81
CA GLU A 171 13.79 2.46 7.37
C GLU A 171 13.87 3.99 7.47
N LEU A 172 13.62 4.70 6.36
CA LEU A 172 13.67 6.17 6.33
C LEU A 172 12.48 6.84 7.02
N VAL A 173 11.35 6.13 7.13
CA VAL A 173 10.16 6.63 7.83
C VAL A 173 10.45 6.76 9.33
N VAL A 174 11.12 5.76 9.92
CA VAL A 174 11.49 5.74 11.34
C VAL A 174 12.57 6.78 11.64
N THR A 175 13.59 6.91 10.79
CA THR A 175 14.65 7.91 11.02
C THR A 175 14.15 9.34 10.91
N LEU A 176 13.05 9.58 10.19
CA LEU A 176 12.47 10.90 10.04
C LEU A 176 11.86 11.43 11.36
N ASP A 177 11.42 10.58 12.29
CA ASP A 177 10.77 11.02 13.55
C ASP A 177 11.65 11.99 14.34
N ALA A 178 12.94 11.68 14.50
CA ALA A 178 13.88 12.55 15.20
C ALA A 178 14.01 13.94 14.57
N PHE A 179 13.68 14.07 13.28
CA PHE A 179 13.82 15.30 12.51
C PHE A 179 12.49 16.06 12.34
N ALA A 180 11.42 15.36 11.97
CA ALA A 180 10.10 15.93 11.66
C ALA A 180 9.05 15.73 12.76
N GLY A 181 9.34 14.97 13.82
CA GLY A 181 8.44 14.63 14.92
C GLY A 181 7.46 13.49 14.63
N ALA A 182 6.72 13.08 15.67
CA ALA A 182 5.63 12.09 15.62
C ALA A 182 4.33 12.71 16.17
N PRO A 183 3.35 13.09 15.31
CA PRO A 183 3.30 12.87 13.87
C PRO A 183 4.23 13.79 13.06
N PRO A 184 4.68 13.38 11.88
CA PRO A 184 5.66 14.12 11.08
C PRO A 184 5.08 15.43 10.52
N SER A 185 5.90 16.48 10.57
CA SER A 185 5.60 17.81 10.05
C SER A 185 6.77 18.39 9.26
N GLY A 186 6.49 18.90 8.05
CA GLY A 186 7.49 19.60 7.25
C GLY A 186 7.97 20.90 7.88
N VAL A 187 7.10 21.61 8.61
CA VAL A 187 7.46 22.83 9.34
C VAL A 187 8.42 22.50 10.48
N GLN A 188 8.09 21.46 11.27
CA GLN A 188 8.94 21.01 12.36
C GLN A 188 10.30 20.51 11.86
N MET A 189 10.33 19.80 10.72
CA MET A 189 11.57 19.37 10.09
C MET A 189 12.54 20.53 9.84
N LEU A 190 12.02 21.63 9.28
CA LEU A 190 12.81 22.84 9.04
C LEU A 190 13.21 23.54 10.35
N GLU A 191 12.32 23.62 11.35
CA GLU A 191 12.65 24.17 12.67
C GLU A 191 13.77 23.37 13.37
N THR A 192 13.73 22.05 13.30
CA THR A 192 14.77 21.17 13.85
C THR A 192 16.10 21.42 13.15
N ALA A 193 16.10 21.47 11.81
CA ALA A 193 17.31 21.75 11.04
C ALA A 193 17.94 23.10 11.40
N ALA A 194 17.13 24.15 11.56
CA ALA A 194 17.63 25.48 11.90
C ALA A 194 18.10 25.58 13.34
N SER A 195 17.35 25.03 14.30
CA SER A 195 17.68 25.13 15.73
C SER A 195 18.97 24.40 16.10
N HIS A 196 19.33 23.34 15.37
CA HIS A 196 20.58 22.60 15.54
C HIS A 196 21.69 23.00 14.56
N GLY A 197 21.44 23.95 13.65
CA GLY A 197 22.43 24.39 12.66
C GLY A 197 22.87 23.26 11.71
N MET A 198 21.90 22.48 11.21
CA MET A 198 22.13 21.27 10.40
C MET A 198 21.66 21.42 8.93
N PRO A 199 22.16 22.41 8.16
CA PRO A 199 21.75 22.59 6.77
C PRO A 199 22.19 21.43 5.87
N GLU A 200 23.34 20.79 6.17
CA GLU A 200 23.84 19.63 5.41
C GLU A 200 22.95 18.40 5.61
N GLU A 201 22.46 18.16 6.83
CA GLU A 201 21.53 17.06 7.10
C GLU A 201 20.18 17.27 6.42
N LEU A 202 19.71 18.53 6.32
CA LEU A 202 18.50 18.87 5.57
C LEU A 202 18.66 18.56 4.07
N VAL A 203 19.79 18.93 3.48
CA VAL A 203 20.14 18.59 2.09
C VAL A 203 20.14 17.07 1.88
N LYS A 204 20.86 16.35 2.75
CA LYS A 204 20.94 14.90 2.71
C LYS A 204 19.57 14.24 2.87
N THR A 205 18.73 14.75 3.78
CA THR A 205 17.35 14.28 3.97
C THR A 205 16.55 14.37 2.68
N PHE A 206 16.64 15.48 1.94
CA PHE A 206 15.96 15.59 0.64
C PHE A 206 16.50 14.60 -0.39
N ASP A 207 17.81 14.36 -0.44
CA ASP A 207 18.42 13.40 -1.35
C ASP A 207 18.07 11.94 -1.01
N ASP A 208 18.01 11.59 0.27
CA ASP A 208 17.62 10.26 0.77
C ASP A 208 16.14 10.01 0.48
N TRP A 209 15.28 11.00 0.75
CA TRP A 209 13.85 10.89 0.45
C TRP A 209 13.55 10.91 -1.06
N ARG A 210 14.41 11.51 -1.88
CA ARG A 210 14.33 11.40 -3.34
C ARG A 210 14.57 9.95 -3.78
N GLN A 211 15.61 9.31 -3.25
CA GLN A 211 15.92 7.91 -3.53
C GLN A 211 14.81 7.00 -3.01
N TRP A 212 14.31 7.28 -1.80
CA TRP A 212 13.17 6.59 -1.22
C TRP A 212 11.92 6.69 -2.10
N ALA A 213 11.59 7.89 -2.60
CA ALA A 213 10.41 8.10 -3.43
C ALA A 213 10.50 7.30 -4.73
N ALA A 214 11.69 7.24 -5.35
CA ALA A 214 11.93 6.40 -6.52
C ALA A 214 11.82 4.89 -6.20
N ALA A 215 12.37 4.45 -5.07
CA ALA A 215 12.29 3.05 -4.65
C ALA A 215 10.84 2.63 -4.31
N VAL A 216 10.09 3.50 -3.65
CA VAL A 216 8.66 3.29 -3.34
C VAL A 216 7.83 3.28 -4.62
N LEU A 217 8.14 4.18 -5.56
CA LEU A 217 7.48 4.20 -6.87
C LEU A 217 7.61 2.86 -7.58
N GLU A 218 8.85 2.37 -7.76
CA GLU A 218 9.10 1.09 -8.42
C GLU A 218 8.46 -0.09 -7.68
N SER A 219 8.65 -0.17 -6.35
CA SER A 219 8.15 -1.30 -5.56
C SER A 219 6.62 -1.33 -5.44
N HIS A 220 5.95 -0.20 -5.28
CA HIS A 220 4.49 -0.13 -5.11
C HIS A 220 3.76 -0.18 -6.45
N LEU A 221 4.44 0.16 -7.55
CA LEU A 221 4.00 -0.25 -8.87
C LEU A 221 4.14 -1.76 -9.00
N ALA A 222 5.31 -2.37 -8.84
CA ALA A 222 5.49 -3.83 -8.99
C ALA A 222 4.54 -4.65 -8.07
N TYR A 223 4.39 -4.21 -6.81
CA TYR A 223 3.60 -4.88 -5.79
C TYR A 223 2.59 -3.92 -5.14
N PRO A 224 1.43 -3.67 -5.77
CA PRO A 224 0.43 -2.73 -5.26
C PRO A 224 -0.14 -3.09 -3.89
N MET A 225 0.04 -4.34 -3.46
CA MET A 225 -0.34 -4.78 -2.12
C MET A 225 0.43 -4.04 -1.01
N LEU A 226 1.66 -3.57 -1.28
CA LEU A 226 2.50 -2.85 -0.31
C LEU A 226 1.85 -1.58 0.24
N VAL A 227 0.97 -0.93 -0.55
CA VAL A 227 0.21 0.26 -0.11
C VAL A 227 -0.63 -0.03 1.13
N PHE A 228 -1.06 -1.27 1.32
CA PHE A 228 -1.86 -1.66 2.46
C PHE A 228 -1.06 -2.14 3.68
N PHE A 229 0.24 -2.37 3.52
CA PHE A 229 1.10 -2.64 4.66
C PHE A 229 1.26 -1.33 5.45
N ARG A 230 0.75 -1.33 6.67
CA ARG A 230 0.87 -0.17 7.57
C ARG A 230 2.27 -0.09 8.16
N SER A 231 2.70 1.13 8.42
CA SER A 231 3.95 1.40 9.13
C SER A 231 3.90 0.84 10.54
N SER A 232 5.06 0.39 11.03
CA SER A 232 5.15 -0.34 12.32
C SER A 232 4.86 0.52 13.53
N HIS A 233 5.07 1.83 13.44
CA HIS A 233 4.78 2.79 14.51
C HIS A 233 3.49 3.56 14.21
N ASP A 234 2.56 3.54 15.19
CA ASP A 234 1.19 4.07 15.05
C ASP A 234 1.14 5.57 14.64
N ASN A 235 2.18 6.35 14.93
CA ASN A 235 2.24 7.79 14.64
C ASN A 235 3.04 8.15 13.38
N GLU A 236 3.68 7.17 12.73
CA GLU A 236 4.64 7.37 11.63
C GLU A 236 4.15 6.67 10.37
N ALA A 237 2.96 7.03 9.90
CA ALA A 237 2.50 6.49 8.63
C ALA A 237 3.41 6.97 7.50
N TRP A 238 3.94 6.05 6.68
CA TRP A 238 4.83 6.36 5.55
C TRP A 238 4.31 7.49 4.65
N LEU A 239 2.99 7.55 4.43
CA LEU A 239 2.36 8.59 3.60
C LEU A 239 2.39 9.96 4.28
N ASN A 240 2.27 9.99 5.60
CA ASN A 240 2.41 11.23 6.38
C ASN A 240 3.85 11.72 6.35
N SER A 241 4.82 10.83 6.55
CA SER A 241 6.24 11.16 6.47
C SER A 241 6.64 11.68 5.10
N PHE A 242 6.19 10.99 4.03
CA PHE A 242 6.40 11.46 2.66
C PHE A 242 5.79 12.84 2.42
N GLY A 243 4.54 13.07 2.84
CA GLY A 243 3.92 14.37 2.65
C GLY A 243 4.56 15.47 3.50
N ALA A 244 5.07 15.17 4.70
CA ALA A 244 5.86 16.11 5.50
C ALA A 244 7.14 16.54 4.79
N VAL A 245 7.85 15.62 4.14
CA VAL A 245 9.05 15.95 3.36
C VAL A 245 8.70 16.73 2.08
N MET A 246 7.59 16.39 1.41
CA MET A 246 7.08 17.18 0.27
C MET A 246 6.73 18.60 0.71
N ASP A 247 6.06 18.75 1.85
CA ASP A 247 5.68 20.04 2.44
C ASP A 247 6.91 20.87 2.84
N ALA A 248 7.93 20.26 3.43
CA ALA A 248 9.20 20.93 3.70
C ALA A 248 9.92 21.36 2.43
N ALA A 249 9.96 20.49 1.40
CA ALA A 249 10.61 20.81 0.13
C ALA A 249 9.97 22.03 -0.54
N ILE A 250 8.63 22.10 -0.57
CA ILE A 250 7.96 23.25 -1.15
C ILE A 250 8.12 24.51 -0.30
N LEU A 251 8.18 24.41 1.04
CA LEU A 251 8.46 25.56 1.92
C LEU A 251 9.85 26.12 1.65
N VAL A 252 10.85 25.26 1.46
CA VAL A 252 12.20 25.69 1.04
C VAL A 252 12.13 26.39 -0.32
N MET A 253 11.43 25.82 -1.29
CA MET A 253 11.35 26.40 -2.65
C MET A 253 10.55 27.72 -2.72
N SER A 254 9.51 27.88 -1.91
CA SER A 254 8.60 29.03 -1.98
C SER A 254 8.94 30.14 -1.00
N THR A 255 9.41 29.78 0.19
CA THR A 255 9.37 30.65 1.37
C THR A 255 10.75 31.02 1.89
N VAL A 256 11.68 30.07 1.90
CA VAL A 256 12.99 30.23 2.54
C VAL A 256 14.08 30.48 1.49
N GLU A 257 15.03 31.35 1.81
CA GLU A 257 16.28 31.49 1.05
C GLU A 257 17.36 30.63 1.71
N ASP A 258 17.49 29.38 1.27
CA ASP A 258 18.45 28.40 1.83
C ASP A 258 19.17 27.61 0.73
N LYS A 259 20.37 27.11 1.06
CA LYS A 259 21.20 26.32 0.13
C LYS A 259 20.56 24.98 -0.25
N SER A 260 19.58 24.50 0.52
CA SER A 260 18.84 23.27 0.24
C SER A 260 17.78 23.38 -0.87
N GLU A 261 17.59 24.56 -1.49
CA GLU A 261 16.60 24.75 -2.57
C GLU A 261 16.78 23.77 -3.74
N GLY A 262 18.03 23.51 -4.15
CA GLY A 262 18.34 22.56 -5.23
C GLY A 262 17.87 21.13 -4.92
N PRO A 263 18.37 20.51 -3.82
CA PRO A 263 17.92 19.21 -3.34
C PRO A 263 16.40 19.13 -3.10
N ALA A 264 15.80 20.15 -2.48
CA ALA A 264 14.35 20.24 -2.26
C ALA A 264 13.57 20.17 -3.59
N LYS A 265 14.02 20.90 -4.62
CA LYS A 265 13.41 20.88 -5.95
C LYS A 265 13.51 19.53 -6.64
N LEU A 266 14.62 18.81 -6.45
CA LEU A 266 14.78 17.45 -6.98
C LEU A 266 13.87 16.46 -6.26
N MET A 267 13.80 16.53 -4.92
CA MET A 267 12.88 15.73 -4.12
C MET A 267 11.43 15.98 -4.54
N TYR A 268 11.00 17.24 -4.63
CA TYR A 268 9.64 17.61 -5.06
C TYR A 268 9.29 17.04 -6.44
N ARG A 269 10.20 17.08 -7.42
CA ARG A 269 9.94 16.52 -8.75
C ARG A 269 9.71 15.01 -8.73
N VAL A 270 10.63 14.26 -8.10
CA VAL A 270 10.50 12.79 -8.00
C VAL A 270 9.29 12.40 -7.15
N GLY A 271 9.04 13.13 -6.06
CA GLY A 271 7.86 12.95 -5.23
C GLY A 271 6.54 13.18 -5.99
N ASN A 272 6.47 14.18 -6.87
CA ASN A 272 5.28 14.34 -7.71
C ASN A 272 5.07 13.17 -8.66
N HIS A 273 6.13 12.59 -9.25
CA HIS A 273 5.99 11.38 -10.07
C HIS A 273 5.43 10.20 -9.26
N LEU A 274 5.90 10.01 -8.02
CA LEU A 274 5.31 9.02 -7.12
C LEU A 274 3.81 9.27 -6.90
N VAL A 275 3.41 10.52 -6.66
CA VAL A 275 2.00 10.88 -6.46
C VAL A 275 1.17 10.67 -7.72
N GLU A 276 1.71 11.02 -8.89
CA GLU A 276 1.05 10.82 -10.20
C GLU A 276 0.79 9.35 -10.49
N ASP A 277 1.77 8.48 -10.27
CA ASP A 277 1.66 7.05 -10.53
C ASP A 277 0.74 6.34 -9.53
N LEU A 278 0.84 6.70 -8.23
CA LEU A 278 -0.12 6.25 -7.23
C LEU A 278 -1.54 6.72 -7.59
N SER A 279 -1.69 7.94 -8.10
CA SER A 279 -2.99 8.45 -8.55
C SER A 279 -3.52 7.74 -9.78
N TRP A 280 -2.63 7.31 -10.67
CA TRP A 280 -3.00 6.56 -11.86
C TRP A 280 -3.52 5.16 -11.48
N TYR A 281 -2.85 4.46 -10.57
CA TYR A 281 -3.28 3.14 -10.09
C TYR A 281 -4.49 3.19 -9.14
N PHE A 282 -4.50 4.14 -8.20
CA PHE A 282 -5.55 4.33 -7.19
C PHE A 282 -6.50 5.49 -7.53
N ARG A 283 -6.82 5.70 -8.82
CA ARG A 283 -7.63 6.82 -9.32
C ARG A 283 -8.93 7.09 -8.55
N ARG A 284 -9.58 6.05 -8.02
CA ARG A 284 -10.81 6.18 -7.23
C ARG A 284 -10.58 6.83 -5.85
N TRP A 285 -9.37 6.76 -5.32
CA TRP A 285 -8.98 7.28 -4.01
C TRP A 285 -8.25 8.62 -4.09
N THR A 286 -7.73 9.00 -5.25
CA THR A 286 -6.95 10.22 -5.47
C THR A 286 -7.72 11.25 -6.31
N PRO A 287 -8.67 11.99 -5.72
CA PRO A 287 -9.28 13.12 -6.41
C PRO A 287 -8.20 14.15 -6.75
N ARG A 288 -8.37 14.82 -7.90
CA ARG A 288 -7.55 15.97 -8.29
C ARG A 288 -8.34 17.25 -8.05
N SER A 289 -7.68 18.24 -7.48
CA SER A 289 -8.21 19.57 -7.20
C SER A 289 -7.04 20.55 -7.21
N ASP A 290 -7.25 21.74 -7.75
CA ASP A 290 -6.25 22.81 -7.76
C ASP A 290 -6.13 23.51 -6.40
N SER A 291 -6.80 22.99 -5.37
CA SER A 291 -6.68 23.47 -4.00
C SER A 291 -5.42 22.93 -3.31
N PRO A 292 -4.68 23.77 -2.55
CA PRO A 292 -3.57 23.31 -1.71
C PRO A 292 -4.03 22.52 -0.48
N VAL A 293 -5.35 22.37 -0.25
CA VAL A 293 -5.95 21.63 0.88
C VAL A 293 -5.47 22.15 2.24
N ILE A 294 -4.98 23.39 2.28
CA ILE A 294 -4.67 24.14 3.49
C ILE A 294 -5.14 25.59 3.31
N GLU A 295 -5.46 26.22 4.43
CA GLU A 295 -5.90 27.61 4.44
C GLU A 295 -4.72 28.57 4.57
N ARG A 296 -4.90 29.82 4.10
CA ARG A 296 -3.84 30.84 4.14
C ARG A 296 -3.26 31.05 5.54
N PHE A 297 -4.11 31.07 6.57
CA PHE A 297 -3.66 31.28 7.94
C PHE A 297 -2.72 30.17 8.44
N GLU A 298 -2.86 28.94 7.93
CA GLU A 298 -1.99 27.81 8.30
C GLU A 298 -0.59 27.98 7.70
N PHE A 299 -0.53 28.53 6.49
CA PHE A 299 0.73 28.94 5.88
C PHE A 299 1.37 30.11 6.63
N ASP A 300 0.59 31.12 7.03
CA ASP A 300 1.12 32.26 7.78
C ASP A 300 1.68 31.83 9.15
N GLU A 301 1.05 30.85 9.81
CA GLU A 301 1.56 30.21 11.03
C GLU A 301 2.90 29.51 10.79
N ALA A 302 3.01 28.71 9.72
CA ALA A 302 4.27 28.07 9.33
C ALA A 302 5.35 29.10 8.97
N TRP A 303 5.01 30.14 8.22
CA TRP A 303 5.92 31.23 7.87
C TRP A 303 6.48 31.92 9.12
N ALA A 304 5.62 32.23 10.09
CA ALA A 304 6.02 32.86 11.35
C ALA A 304 6.96 31.94 12.17
N ARG A 305 6.66 30.64 12.18
CA ARG A 305 7.50 29.59 12.81
C ARG A 305 8.88 29.52 12.17
N LEU A 306 8.97 29.45 10.85
CA LEU A 306 10.24 29.42 10.11
C LEU A 306 11.08 30.69 10.36
N LYS A 307 10.43 31.87 10.34
CA LYS A 307 11.11 33.13 10.64
C LYS A 307 11.66 33.16 12.07
N LYS A 308 10.90 32.63 13.04
CA LYS A 308 11.34 32.49 14.43
C LYS A 308 12.51 31.51 14.59
N ALA A 309 12.54 30.45 13.78
CA ALA A 309 13.61 29.46 13.78
C ALA A 309 14.94 30.01 13.21
N GLY A 310 14.93 31.18 12.57
CA GLY A 310 16.12 31.86 12.07
C GLY A 310 16.28 31.84 10.55
N TYR A 311 15.31 31.33 9.80
CA TYR A 311 15.34 31.36 8.35
C TYR A 311 15.13 32.77 7.79
N HIS A 312 15.87 33.10 6.73
CA HIS A 312 15.57 34.25 5.89
C HIS A 312 14.36 33.91 5.01
N CYS A 313 13.20 34.49 5.35
CA CYS A 313 11.94 34.20 4.67
C CYS A 313 11.54 35.35 3.75
N LYS A 314 11.14 35.01 2.51
CA LYS A 314 10.49 35.94 1.58
C LYS A 314 9.19 36.49 2.20
N PRO A 315 8.71 37.68 1.78
CA PRO A 315 7.43 38.20 2.26
C PRO A 315 6.29 37.19 2.07
N ALA A 316 5.45 37.01 3.10
CA ALA A 316 4.41 35.99 3.09
C ALA A 316 3.44 36.13 1.89
N GLU A 317 3.11 37.37 1.49
CA GLU A 317 2.27 37.64 0.32
C GLU A 317 2.90 37.20 -1.01
N GLU A 318 4.21 37.24 -1.12
CA GLU A 318 4.94 36.81 -2.32
C GLU A 318 5.16 35.29 -2.33
N ALA A 319 5.39 34.70 -1.15
CA ALA A 319 5.65 33.27 -0.99
C ALA A 319 4.36 32.43 -1.16
N TRP A 320 3.22 32.91 -0.67
CA TRP A 320 1.95 32.16 -0.65
C TRP A 320 1.49 31.66 -2.04
N PRO A 321 1.42 32.49 -3.10
CA PRO A 321 0.98 32.02 -4.41
C PRO A 321 1.86 30.89 -4.97
N THR A 322 3.17 30.99 -4.73
CA THR A 322 4.15 29.98 -5.17
C THR A 322 3.98 28.68 -4.38
N PHE A 323 3.86 28.79 -3.05
CA PHE A 323 3.59 27.66 -2.16
C PHE A 323 2.30 26.93 -2.55
N ALA A 324 1.19 27.68 -2.68
CA ALA A 324 -0.12 27.13 -2.98
C ALA A 324 -0.13 26.39 -4.33
N ARG A 325 0.53 26.95 -5.34
CA ARG A 325 0.68 26.33 -6.67
C ARG A 325 1.48 25.01 -6.61
N PHE A 326 2.56 24.96 -5.84
CA PHE A 326 3.33 23.71 -5.74
C PHE A 326 2.60 22.67 -4.90
N ARG A 327 1.90 23.08 -3.84
CA ARG A 327 1.16 22.16 -2.98
C ARG A 327 -0.05 21.53 -3.66
N SER A 328 -0.76 22.28 -4.51
CA SER A 328 -1.95 21.78 -5.19
C SER A 328 -1.66 20.59 -6.12
N THR A 329 -0.42 20.40 -6.57
CA THR A 329 -0.05 19.27 -7.44
C THR A 329 -0.18 17.91 -6.76
N TYR A 330 0.05 17.85 -5.44
CA TYR A 330 0.07 16.59 -4.70
C TYR A 330 -0.90 16.52 -3.51
N ALA A 331 -1.35 17.65 -2.97
CA ALA A 331 -2.11 17.68 -1.72
C ALA A 331 -3.43 16.89 -1.80
N SER A 332 -4.22 17.09 -2.85
CA SER A 332 -5.52 16.42 -2.98
C SER A 332 -5.39 14.90 -3.16
N PRO A 333 -4.50 14.38 -4.04
CA PRO A 333 -4.20 12.96 -4.12
C PRO A 333 -3.73 12.34 -2.80
N ILE A 334 -2.75 12.94 -2.12
CA ILE A 334 -2.21 12.40 -0.86
C ILE A 334 -3.30 12.35 0.21
N ASN A 335 -4.10 13.41 0.35
CA ASN A 335 -5.22 13.44 1.30
C ASN A 335 -6.29 12.39 0.98
N GLY A 336 -6.55 12.17 -0.30
CA GLY A 336 -7.46 11.12 -0.77
C GLY A 336 -6.97 9.72 -0.41
N LEU A 337 -5.69 9.43 -0.63
CA LEU A 337 -5.05 8.17 -0.23
C LEU A 337 -5.07 8.00 1.29
N ALA A 338 -4.71 9.04 2.06
CA ALA A 338 -4.74 9.00 3.51
C ALA A 338 -6.14 8.64 4.04
N ARG A 339 -7.19 9.24 3.46
CA ARG A 339 -8.59 8.94 3.81
C ARG A 339 -9.03 7.54 3.39
N ALA A 340 -8.59 7.08 2.22
CA ALA A 340 -8.91 5.75 1.72
C ALA A 340 -8.26 4.68 2.61
N LEU A 341 -6.99 4.89 2.97
CA LEU A 341 -6.19 4.01 3.82
C LEU A 341 -6.50 4.15 5.31
N VAL A 342 -7.31 5.13 5.71
CA VAL A 342 -7.67 5.44 7.11
C VAL A 342 -6.42 5.72 7.96
N ILE A 343 -5.49 6.48 7.39
CA ILE A 343 -4.26 6.92 8.06
C ILE A 343 -4.62 7.96 9.12
N ILE A 344 -3.94 7.90 10.27
CA ILE A 344 -4.10 8.90 11.34
C ILE A 344 -3.63 10.26 10.79
N PRO A 345 -4.42 11.34 10.93
CA PRO A 345 -4.05 12.65 10.39
C PRO A 345 -2.74 13.21 10.97
N ALA A 346 -1.96 13.86 10.13
CA ALA A 346 -0.81 14.70 10.48
C ALA A 346 -1.12 16.18 10.20
N GLU A 347 -0.16 17.10 10.45
CA GLU A 347 -0.41 18.56 10.44
C GLU A 347 -1.11 19.06 9.16
N TRP A 348 -0.66 18.61 7.98
CA TRP A 348 -1.21 19.00 6.67
C TRP A 348 -1.73 17.82 5.83
N ILE A 349 -1.93 16.65 6.44
CA ILE A 349 -2.35 15.42 5.75
C ILE A 349 -3.48 14.71 6.51
N GLY A 350 -4.54 14.33 5.81
CA GLY A 350 -5.69 13.63 6.36
C GLY A 350 -6.84 14.56 6.75
N ASP A 351 -7.94 13.97 7.24
CA ASP A 351 -9.08 14.74 7.75
C ASP A 351 -8.79 15.27 9.16
N ARG A 352 -8.48 16.56 9.25
CA ARG A 352 -7.99 17.23 10.46
C ARG A 352 -9.09 17.66 11.43
N SER A 353 -10.35 17.30 11.17
CA SER A 353 -11.47 17.49 12.10
C SER A 353 -11.23 16.82 13.47
N TYR A 354 -10.26 15.90 13.57
CA TYR A 354 -9.94 15.11 14.76
C TYR A 354 -8.45 15.12 15.15
N LEU A 355 -7.78 16.27 15.26
CA LEU A 355 -6.45 16.35 15.89
C LEU A 355 -6.56 16.45 17.44
N PRO A 356 -6.24 15.39 18.21
CA PRO A 356 -6.43 15.39 19.67
C PRO A 356 -5.39 16.22 20.43
N HIS A 357 -4.21 16.43 19.83
CA HIS A 357 -3.06 17.06 20.49
C HIS A 357 -3.15 18.59 20.52
N ARG A 358 -3.71 19.22 19.47
CA ARG A 358 -3.97 20.68 19.45
C ARG A 358 -4.98 21.09 20.53
N GLN A 359 -6.00 20.27 20.78
CA GLN A 359 -6.98 20.52 21.85
C GLN A 359 -6.40 20.33 23.26
N ARG A 360 -5.44 19.42 23.47
CA ARG A 360 -4.79 19.22 24.78
C ARG A 360 -3.87 20.38 25.15
N GLU A 361 -3.10 20.92 24.20
CA GLU A 361 -2.26 22.10 24.43
C GLU A 361 -3.11 23.37 24.63
N GLN A 362 -4.15 23.59 23.82
CA GLN A 362 -5.09 24.68 24.05
C GLN A 362 -5.77 24.58 25.42
N ARG A 363 -6.23 23.38 25.83
CA ARG A 363 -6.84 23.19 27.16
C ARG A 363 -5.85 23.40 28.32
N ARG A 364 -4.59 23.01 28.16
CA ARG A 364 -3.53 23.27 29.15
C ARG A 364 -3.17 24.75 29.22
N GLY A 365 -3.05 25.43 28.07
CA GLY A 365 -2.82 26.87 27.99
C GLY A 365 -3.97 27.68 28.62
N LEU A 366 -5.21 27.32 28.33
CA LEU A 366 -6.40 27.95 28.91
C LEU A 366 -6.51 27.73 30.43
N ARG A 367 -6.20 26.53 30.93
CA ARG A 367 -6.15 26.25 32.39
C ARG A 367 -5.05 27.04 33.10
N ARG A 368 -3.88 27.19 32.47
CA ARG A 368 -2.75 27.94 33.04
C ARG A 368 -3.06 29.44 33.10
N LYS A 369 -3.70 29.99 32.06
CA LYS A 369 -4.12 31.40 31.98
C LYS A 369 -5.25 31.75 32.95
N ARG A 370 -6.08 30.76 33.33
CA ARG A 370 -7.14 30.92 34.34
C ARG A 370 -6.57 30.97 35.76
N ARG A 371 -5.57 30.13 36.07
CA ARG A 371 -4.88 30.16 37.37
C ARG A 371 -4.11 31.47 37.61
N THR A 372 -3.43 32.01 36.60
CA THR A 372 -2.70 33.29 36.73
C THR A 372 -3.59 34.54 36.75
N ARG A 373 -4.92 34.39 36.75
CA ARG A 373 -5.90 35.49 36.91
C ARG A 373 -6.63 35.41 38.26
N GLU A 374 -6.44 34.33 39.01
CA GLU A 374 -7.03 34.09 40.33
C GLU A 374 -6.00 34.25 41.47
N ASP A 375 -4.72 34.46 41.12
CA ASP A 375 -3.66 34.99 41.98
C ASP A 375 -3.36 36.45 41.56
#